data_AF-A0A820CUS1-F1
#
_entry.id   AF-A0A820CUS1-F1
#
_cell.length_a   1.000
_cell.length_b   1.000
_cell.length_c   1.000
_cell.angle_alpha   90.00
_cell.angle_beta   90.00
_cell.angle_gamma   90.00
#
_symmetry.space_group_name_H-M   'P 1'
#
loop_
_entity.id
_entity.type
_entity.pdbx_description
1 polymer ?
#
loop_
_entity_poly.entity_id
_entity_poly.type
_entity_poly.pdbx_seq_one_letter_code
_entity_poly.pdbx_strand_id
1 'polypeptide(L)'
;MKIETLYTVSESTEHAAIRHDKFSVFEVYNGNANNNGTAATTNNISYTMGALVLTGATNVHIVYYGNWTTNQQNIVNTFISTIGSTSWFNIEKTYYFQISNTSSKVYTTGPLTLGNTTTNNYTNGTQLTGTSIKDIIYNHITKGQLPNDQRAIYLLLSSSDVKENYTTTSSFCNSYCGYHSTFSRGTSKYIYGFIGNPQKCINSCSVYNKLVSPNGDVGVDAMLTPVAHEIVEAMSDPWLNAWRDINQNENADKW
;
A
#
# COMPACT_ATOMS: atom_id res chain seq x y z
N MET A 1 30.57 39.84 -8.74
CA MET A 1 30.48 38.97 -7.54
C MET A 1 29.01 38.68 -7.30
N LYS A 2 28.51 37.54 -7.78
CA LYS A 2 27.15 37.06 -7.51
C LYS A 2 27.29 35.60 -7.09
N ILE A 3 26.88 35.34 -5.86
CA ILE A 3 27.06 34.09 -5.14
C ILE A 3 26.06 33.08 -5.70
N GLU A 4 26.58 31.96 -6.22
CA GLU A 4 25.83 30.74 -6.44
C GLU A 4 25.43 30.17 -5.07
N THR A 5 24.18 29.76 -4.92
CA THR A 5 23.78 28.85 -3.83
C THR A 5 23.17 27.62 -4.48
N LEU A 6 24.04 26.65 -4.73
CA LEU A 6 23.67 25.27 -5.02
C LEU A 6 23.01 24.70 -3.76
N TYR A 7 21.72 24.43 -3.82
CA TYR A 7 21.07 23.58 -2.82
C TYR A 7 21.33 22.13 -3.20
N THR A 8 22.38 21.54 -2.62
CA THR A 8 22.52 20.08 -2.53
C THR A 8 21.52 19.58 -1.50
N VAL A 9 20.41 19.00 -1.96
CA VAL A 9 19.52 18.23 -1.09
C VAL A 9 20.19 16.88 -0.86
N SER A 10 20.78 16.68 0.31
CA SER A 10 21.23 15.38 0.78
C SER A 10 20.03 14.46 0.96
N GLU A 11 20.02 13.30 0.29
CA GLU A 11 19.08 12.20 0.52
C GLU A 11 19.37 11.51 1.87
N SER A 12 19.14 12.22 2.98
CA SER A 12 19.31 11.67 4.32
C SER A 12 18.20 12.16 5.25
N THR A 13 16.99 11.68 5.00
CA THR A 13 15.91 11.43 5.99
C THR A 13 14.68 10.96 5.21
N GLU A 14 14.67 9.70 4.76
CA GLU A 14 13.40 9.05 4.45
C GLU A 14 12.67 8.84 5.78
N HIS A 15 11.41 9.29 5.84
CA HIS A 15 10.64 9.51 7.06
C HIS A 15 10.60 8.29 7.99
N ALA A 16 10.72 8.54 9.30
CA ALA A 16 10.59 7.57 10.38
C ALA A 16 9.12 7.10 10.63
N ALA A 17 8.35 6.84 9.57
CA ALA A 17 6.90 6.65 9.66
C ALA A 17 6.31 5.66 8.66
N ILE A 18 7.09 4.71 8.14
CA ILE A 18 6.50 3.58 7.41
C ILE A 18 6.13 2.54 8.44
N ARG A 19 4.84 2.55 8.81
CA ARG A 19 4.23 1.41 9.47
C ARG A 19 4.15 0.28 8.44
N HIS A 20 4.31 -0.91 8.95
CA HIS A 20 4.57 -2.11 8.19
C HIS A 20 3.55 -3.11 8.70
N ASP A 21 2.56 -3.45 7.88
CA ASP A 21 1.35 -4.06 8.41
C ASP A 21 1.46 -5.57 8.47
N LYS A 22 1.30 -6.04 9.72
CA LYS A 22 1.20 -7.45 10.08
C LYS A 22 -0.25 -7.74 10.40
N PHE A 23 -0.82 -8.70 9.70
CA PHE A 23 -2.12 -9.24 10.03
C PHE A 23 -2.00 -10.07 11.32
N SER A 24 -2.34 -9.48 12.47
CA SER A 24 -2.49 -10.22 13.72
C SER A 24 -3.82 -11.00 13.71
N VAL A 25 -3.81 -12.14 14.42
CA VAL A 25 -4.97 -13.01 14.58
C VAL A 25 -6.06 -12.25 15.36
N PHE A 26 -7.29 -12.26 14.83
CA PHE A 26 -8.49 -11.79 15.52
C PHE A 26 -8.62 -12.51 16.88
N GLU A 27 -8.46 -11.79 18.00
CA GLU A 27 -9.20 -12.14 19.20
C GLU A 27 -10.61 -11.56 19.02
N VAL A 28 -11.62 -12.43 18.96
CA VAL A 28 -13.02 -12.01 19.02
C VAL A 28 -13.23 -11.35 20.37
N TYR A 29 -13.19 -10.02 20.43
CA TYR A 29 -13.51 -9.27 21.64
C TYR A 29 -15.02 -9.31 21.86
N ASN A 30 -15.49 -10.26 22.67
CA ASN A 30 -16.83 -10.20 23.28
C ASN A 30 -16.82 -9.13 24.38
N GLY A 31 -16.79 -7.86 23.97
CA GLY A 31 -16.74 -6.71 24.86
C GLY A 31 -18.13 -6.28 25.34
N ASN A 32 -18.52 -6.71 26.53
CA ASN A 32 -19.63 -6.11 27.27
C ASN A 32 -19.23 -4.68 27.68
N ALA A 33 -20.01 -3.67 27.26
CA ALA A 33 -19.73 -2.26 27.55
C ALA A 33 -19.89 -1.97 29.05
N ASN A 34 -18.77 -1.77 29.75
CA ASN A 34 -18.76 -1.19 31.09
C ASN A 34 -18.30 0.26 31.02
N ASN A 35 -19.25 1.17 31.27
CA ASN A 35 -19.02 2.59 31.46
C ASN A 35 -18.18 2.82 32.72
N ASN A 36 -16.92 3.20 32.58
CA ASN A 36 -16.26 4.03 33.57
C ASN A 36 -15.17 4.89 32.92
N GLY A 37 -15.31 6.21 33.07
CA GLY A 37 -14.54 7.20 32.34
C GLY A 37 -13.06 7.24 32.73
N THR A 38 -12.22 7.07 31.72
CA THR A 38 -10.83 7.56 31.66
C THR A 38 -10.70 8.39 30.38
N ALA A 39 -9.92 9.47 30.44
CA ALA A 39 -9.80 10.47 29.38
C ALA A 39 -9.52 9.82 28.01
N ALA A 40 -10.40 10.09 27.04
CA ALA A 40 -10.29 9.56 25.68
C ALA A 40 -9.09 10.17 24.96
N THR A 41 -7.96 9.45 24.92
CA THR A 41 -6.96 9.62 23.88
C THR A 41 -7.59 9.10 22.59
N THR A 42 -8.06 9.99 21.72
CA THR A 42 -8.92 9.57 20.60
C THR A 42 -8.13 8.74 19.58
N ASN A 43 -8.28 7.42 19.63
CA ASN A 43 -7.82 6.47 18.59
C ASN A 43 -8.63 6.59 17.29
N ASN A 44 -9.31 7.72 17.05
CA ASN A 44 -10.09 7.95 15.85
C ASN A 44 -9.16 8.45 14.74
N ILE A 45 -9.43 8.02 13.51
CA ILE A 45 -8.76 8.58 12.34
C ILE A 45 -9.19 10.04 12.19
N SER A 46 -8.21 10.90 11.96
CA SER A 46 -8.42 12.32 11.70
C SER A 46 -7.81 12.71 10.36
N TYR A 47 -8.38 13.73 9.73
CA TYR A 47 -7.87 14.27 8.48
C TYR A 47 -6.96 15.47 8.73
N THR A 48 -5.77 15.44 8.14
CA THR A 48 -4.88 16.61 8.08
C THR A 48 -5.35 17.57 6.99
N MET A 49 -5.80 18.76 7.38
CA MET A 49 -6.32 19.76 6.44
C MET A 49 -5.31 20.08 5.32
N GLY A 50 -5.77 20.00 4.07
CA GLY A 50 -4.95 20.23 2.88
C GLY A 50 -4.07 19.06 2.44
N ALA A 51 -4.01 17.97 3.20
CA ALA A 51 -3.28 16.76 2.79
C ALA A 51 -4.04 16.02 1.69
N LEU A 52 -3.30 15.54 0.68
CA LEU A 52 -3.86 14.94 -0.53
C LEU A 52 -4.59 13.62 -0.21
N VAL A 53 -5.69 13.38 -0.92
CA VAL A 53 -6.39 12.09 -1.01
C VAL A 53 -6.58 11.78 -2.50
N LEU A 54 -6.56 10.50 -2.89
CA LEU A 54 -6.82 10.13 -4.29
C LEU A 54 -8.31 10.28 -4.61
N THR A 55 -8.62 11.32 -5.38
CA THR A 55 -9.98 11.65 -5.82
C THR A 55 -10.15 11.32 -7.32
N GLY A 56 -11.34 10.90 -7.73
CA GLY A 56 -11.58 10.46 -9.12
C GLY A 56 -11.16 9.02 -9.39
N ALA A 57 -10.87 8.73 -10.67
CA ALA A 57 -10.39 7.43 -11.12
C ALA A 57 -8.94 7.21 -10.65
N THR A 58 -8.66 6.01 -10.13
CA THR A 58 -7.34 5.60 -9.65
C THR A 58 -6.91 4.33 -10.34
N ASN A 59 -5.78 4.38 -11.05
CA ASN A 59 -5.19 3.20 -11.68
C ASN A 59 -4.23 2.50 -10.71
N VAL A 60 -4.27 1.17 -10.71
CA VAL A 60 -3.26 0.32 -10.06
C VAL A 60 -2.41 -0.33 -11.13
N HIS A 61 -1.12 -0.01 -11.14
CA HIS A 61 -0.12 -0.59 -12.01
C HIS A 61 0.68 -1.64 -11.27
N ILE A 62 1.01 -2.77 -11.90
CA ILE A 62 1.63 -3.91 -11.21
C ILE A 62 2.94 -4.32 -11.88
N VAL A 63 3.98 -4.47 -11.07
CA VAL A 63 5.19 -5.23 -11.40
C VAL A 63 5.12 -6.59 -10.71
N TYR A 64 4.90 -7.66 -11.46
CA TYR A 64 5.01 -9.03 -10.98
C TYR A 64 6.49 -9.41 -10.92
N TYR A 65 7.06 -9.48 -9.71
CA TYR A 65 8.49 -9.70 -9.49
C TYR A 65 8.80 -11.17 -9.16
N GLY A 66 9.62 -11.77 -10.01
CA GLY A 66 10.08 -13.15 -9.92
C GLY A 66 9.15 -14.15 -10.62
N ASN A 67 9.06 -15.39 -10.13
CA ASN A 67 8.40 -16.49 -10.81
C ASN A 67 6.89 -16.47 -10.58
N TRP A 68 6.17 -15.88 -11.54
CA TRP A 68 4.71 -15.81 -11.56
C TRP A 68 4.16 -16.60 -12.75
N THR A 69 3.20 -17.48 -12.50
CA THR A 69 2.44 -18.12 -13.58
C THR A 69 1.36 -17.17 -14.11
N THR A 70 0.91 -17.37 -15.35
CA THR A 70 -0.21 -16.62 -15.91
C THR A 70 -1.48 -16.76 -15.07
N ASN A 71 -1.74 -17.94 -14.50
CA ASN A 71 -2.91 -18.16 -13.65
C ASN A 71 -2.86 -17.30 -12.37
N GLN A 72 -1.71 -17.23 -11.72
CA GLN A 72 -1.51 -16.40 -10.53
C GLN A 72 -1.72 -14.91 -10.82
N GLN A 73 -1.18 -14.42 -11.95
CA GLN A 73 -1.40 -13.04 -12.37
C GLN A 73 -2.88 -12.77 -12.68
N ASN A 74 -3.58 -13.72 -13.30
CA ASN A 74 -5.01 -13.58 -13.59
C ASN A 74 -5.85 -13.42 -12.31
N ILE A 75 -5.57 -14.18 -11.25
CA ILE A 75 -6.27 -14.06 -9.96
C ILE A 75 -6.14 -12.63 -9.42
N VAL A 76 -4.92 -12.10 -9.36
CA VAL A 76 -4.64 -10.74 -8.86
C VAL A 76 -5.28 -9.68 -9.78
N ASN A 77 -5.13 -9.82 -11.10
CA ASN A 77 -5.69 -8.88 -12.07
C ASN A 77 -7.23 -8.82 -11.97
N THR A 78 -7.89 -9.96 -11.85
CA THR A 78 -9.34 -10.04 -11.67
C THR A 78 -9.77 -9.40 -10.36
N PHE A 79 -9.04 -9.66 -9.27
CA PHE A 79 -9.32 -9.04 -7.98
C PHE A 79 -9.29 -7.51 -8.04
N ILE A 80 -8.20 -6.92 -8.55
CA ILE A 80 -8.05 -5.46 -8.65
C ILE A 80 -9.08 -4.85 -9.59
N SER A 81 -9.40 -5.53 -10.69
CA SER A 81 -10.42 -5.06 -11.65
C SER A 81 -11.84 -5.05 -11.09
N THR A 82 -12.10 -5.76 -10.00
CA THR A 82 -13.46 -5.94 -9.45
C THR A 82 -13.65 -5.32 -8.07
N ILE A 83 -12.60 -5.24 -7.24
CA ILE A 83 -12.71 -4.79 -5.84
C ILE A 83 -13.32 -3.40 -5.71
N GLY A 84 -13.01 -2.48 -6.63
CA GLY A 84 -13.53 -1.11 -6.65
C GLY A 84 -15.04 -0.99 -6.81
N SER A 85 -15.71 -2.06 -7.24
CA SER A 85 -17.17 -2.13 -7.41
C SER A 85 -17.90 -2.79 -6.24
N THR A 86 -17.17 -3.30 -5.25
CA THR A 86 -17.75 -4.00 -4.11
C THR A 86 -18.40 -3.03 -3.12
N SER A 87 -19.34 -3.53 -2.31
CA SER A 87 -19.90 -2.75 -1.20
C SER A 87 -18.86 -2.40 -0.14
N TRP A 88 -17.87 -3.27 0.08
CA TRP A 88 -16.73 -3.02 0.97
C TRP A 88 -15.97 -1.76 0.55
N PHE A 89 -15.70 -1.60 -0.75
CA PHE A 89 -15.01 -0.43 -1.27
C PHE A 89 -15.80 0.89 -1.15
N ASN A 90 -17.10 0.85 -0.84
CA ASN A 90 -17.85 2.09 -0.57
C ASN A 90 -17.42 2.75 0.75
N ILE A 91 -16.76 2.03 1.66
CA ILE A 91 -16.14 2.61 2.87
C ILE A 91 -15.08 3.63 2.45
N GLU A 92 -14.26 3.29 1.44
CA GLU A 92 -13.21 4.16 0.93
C GLU A 92 -13.78 5.50 0.39
N LYS A 93 -15.01 5.47 -0.14
CA LYS A 93 -15.69 6.68 -0.65
C LYS A 93 -16.15 7.67 0.43
N THR A 94 -15.97 7.32 1.71
CA THR A 94 -16.26 8.23 2.83
C THR A 94 -15.09 9.14 3.18
N TYR A 95 -13.87 8.80 2.74
CA TYR A 95 -12.67 9.60 2.91
C TYR A 95 -12.64 10.77 1.92
N TYR A 96 -12.05 11.89 2.33
CA TYR A 96 -12.10 13.12 1.53
C TYR A 96 -10.87 14.01 1.70
N PHE A 97 -10.62 14.80 0.66
CA PHE A 97 -9.74 15.94 0.65
C PHE A 97 -10.52 17.23 1.00
N GLN A 98 -9.90 18.12 1.78
CA GLN A 98 -10.44 19.44 2.10
C GLN A 98 -9.30 20.45 2.36
N ILE A 99 -9.28 21.57 1.62
CA ILE A 99 -8.18 22.56 1.69
C ILE A 99 -8.21 23.36 2.99
N SER A 100 -9.41 23.72 3.46
CA SER A 100 -9.63 24.50 4.68
C SER A 100 -10.93 24.06 5.34
N ASN A 101 -11.12 24.40 6.62
CA ASN A 101 -12.35 24.10 7.36
C ASN A 101 -13.65 24.67 6.73
N THR A 102 -13.53 25.65 5.82
CA THR A 102 -14.63 26.27 5.09
C THR A 102 -14.78 25.75 3.65
N SER A 103 -13.81 24.99 3.14
CA SER A 103 -13.85 24.46 1.76
C SER A 103 -14.80 23.28 1.66
N SER A 104 -15.39 23.07 0.48
CA SER A 104 -16.14 21.84 0.20
C SER A 104 -15.23 20.62 0.26
N LYS A 105 -15.77 19.50 0.76
CA LYS A 105 -15.10 18.21 0.76
C LYS A 105 -15.12 17.60 -0.64
N VAL A 106 -13.98 17.07 -1.08
CA VAL A 106 -13.86 16.29 -2.31
C VAL A 106 -13.57 14.85 -1.92
N TYR A 107 -14.57 13.98 -2.06
CA TYR A 107 -14.48 12.60 -1.60
C TYR A 107 -13.70 11.72 -2.58
N THR A 108 -13.14 10.64 -2.06
CA THR A 108 -12.72 9.51 -2.88
C THR A 108 -13.94 8.97 -3.63
N THR A 109 -13.86 8.84 -4.96
CA THR A 109 -15.00 8.39 -5.77
C THR A 109 -14.73 7.07 -6.50
N GLY A 110 -13.48 6.81 -6.85
CA GLY A 110 -13.13 5.80 -7.85
C GLY A 110 -13.58 6.21 -9.27
N PRO A 111 -13.63 5.26 -10.21
CA PRO A 111 -13.38 3.83 -10.01
C PRO A 111 -11.90 3.53 -9.69
N LEU A 112 -11.67 2.45 -8.94
CA LEU A 112 -10.36 1.79 -8.90
C LEU A 112 -10.28 0.86 -10.11
N THR A 113 -9.27 1.03 -10.94
CA THR A 113 -9.10 0.26 -12.17
C THR A 113 -7.72 -0.40 -12.23
N LEU A 114 -7.67 -1.62 -12.75
CA LEU A 114 -6.40 -2.21 -13.14
C LEU A 114 -5.83 -1.44 -14.34
N GLY A 115 -4.63 -0.90 -14.18
CA GLY A 115 -3.87 -0.30 -15.27
C GLY A 115 -2.92 -1.32 -15.92
N ASN A 116 -1.81 -0.82 -16.49
CA ASN A 116 -0.75 -1.67 -17.04
C ASN A 116 -0.14 -2.61 -15.99
N THR A 117 0.16 -3.83 -16.42
CA THR A 117 0.93 -4.81 -15.66
C THR A 117 2.18 -5.21 -16.44
N THR A 118 3.27 -5.52 -15.73
CA THR A 118 4.54 -5.95 -16.33
C THR A 118 5.19 -7.02 -15.44
N THR A 119 6.12 -7.76 -16.01
CA THR A 119 6.89 -8.81 -15.30
C THR A 119 8.34 -8.38 -15.12
N ASN A 120 8.91 -8.65 -13.96
CA ASN A 120 10.33 -8.51 -13.70
C ASN A 120 10.93 -9.88 -13.33
N ASN A 121 11.80 -10.39 -14.20
CA ASN A 121 12.45 -11.69 -14.02
C ASN A 121 13.71 -11.59 -13.16
N TYR A 122 13.54 -11.25 -11.88
CA TYR A 122 14.61 -11.22 -10.87
C TYR A 122 15.80 -10.29 -11.20
N THR A 123 15.55 -9.08 -11.72
CA THR A 123 16.64 -8.15 -12.09
C THR A 123 17.58 -7.76 -10.94
N ASN A 124 17.14 -8.00 -9.70
CA ASN A 124 17.87 -7.71 -8.47
C ASN A 124 18.04 -8.98 -7.60
N GLY A 125 17.90 -10.16 -8.19
CA GLY A 125 17.94 -11.45 -7.49
C GLY A 125 16.71 -11.71 -6.63
N THR A 126 16.85 -12.59 -5.64
CA THR A 126 15.74 -13.01 -4.75
C THR A 126 15.73 -12.27 -3.41
N GLN A 127 16.62 -11.30 -3.20
CA GLN A 127 16.66 -10.48 -1.99
C GLN A 127 16.54 -9.01 -2.38
N LEU A 128 15.37 -8.45 -2.14
CA LEU A 128 15.07 -7.05 -2.35
C LEU A 128 15.37 -6.22 -1.09
N THR A 129 15.55 -4.93 -1.33
CA THR A 129 15.56 -3.84 -0.36
C THR A 129 14.52 -2.79 -0.74
N GLY A 130 14.10 -1.95 0.21
CA GLY A 130 13.22 -0.82 -0.07
C GLY A 130 13.72 0.08 -1.22
N THR A 131 15.03 0.31 -1.33
CA THR A 131 15.63 1.06 -2.45
C THR A 131 15.46 0.32 -3.78
N SER A 132 15.76 -0.98 -3.83
CA SER A 132 15.65 -1.74 -5.07
C SER A 132 14.22 -1.79 -5.62
N ILE A 133 13.20 -1.80 -4.76
CA ILE A 133 11.78 -1.79 -5.15
C ILE A 133 11.45 -0.49 -5.89
N LYS A 134 11.83 0.66 -5.31
CA LYS A 134 11.64 1.98 -5.92
C LYS A 134 12.32 2.06 -7.29
N ASP A 135 13.56 1.56 -7.39
CA ASP A 135 14.31 1.52 -8.65
C ASP A 135 13.67 0.60 -9.69
N ILE A 136 13.21 -0.60 -9.30
CA ILE A 136 12.52 -1.53 -10.20
C ILE A 136 11.28 -0.90 -10.80
N ILE A 137 10.41 -0.31 -9.96
CA ILE A 137 9.18 0.33 -10.41
C ILE A 137 9.51 1.48 -11.38
N TYR A 138 10.43 2.36 -10.99
CA TYR A 138 10.80 3.51 -11.83
C TYR A 138 11.46 3.10 -13.15
N ASN A 139 12.23 2.00 -13.18
CA ASN A 139 12.79 1.45 -14.40
C ASN A 139 11.69 0.95 -15.37
N HIS A 140 10.61 0.37 -14.87
CA HIS A 140 9.47 -0.02 -15.73
C HIS A 140 8.68 1.20 -16.23
N ILE A 141 8.58 2.27 -15.45
CA ILE A 141 8.00 3.55 -15.89
C ILE A 141 8.83 4.17 -17.02
N THR A 142 10.14 4.30 -16.83
CA THR A 142 11.03 4.95 -17.81
C THR A 142 11.22 4.15 -19.10
N LYS A 143 11.02 2.83 -19.06
CA LYS A 143 10.97 1.96 -20.25
C LYS A 143 9.62 2.00 -20.98
N GLY A 144 8.64 2.76 -20.49
CA GLY A 144 7.31 2.87 -21.07
C GLY A 144 6.44 1.61 -20.89
N GLN A 145 6.83 0.69 -20.00
CA GLN A 145 6.07 -0.52 -19.70
C GLN A 145 4.91 -0.21 -18.74
N LEU A 146 5.15 0.73 -17.82
CA LEU A 146 4.13 1.35 -16.98
C LEU A 146 3.99 2.85 -17.35
N PRO A 147 2.78 3.42 -17.32
CA PRO A 147 2.58 4.86 -17.51
C PRO A 147 3.32 5.67 -16.46
N ASN A 148 3.70 6.91 -16.79
CA ASN A 148 4.19 7.90 -15.84
C ASN A 148 3.00 8.74 -15.33
N ASP A 149 2.43 8.32 -14.19
CA ASP A 149 1.22 8.88 -13.59
C ASP A 149 1.39 8.99 -12.07
N GLN A 150 1.57 10.21 -11.58
CA GLN A 150 1.76 10.51 -10.16
C GLN A 150 0.48 10.36 -9.32
N ARG A 151 -0.67 10.08 -9.96
CA ARG A 151 -1.95 9.78 -9.29
C ARG A 151 -2.30 8.28 -9.28
N ALA A 152 -1.46 7.45 -9.91
CA ALA A 152 -1.60 6.00 -9.89
C ALA A 152 -0.89 5.38 -8.69
N ILE A 153 -1.32 4.17 -8.32
CA ILE A 153 -0.67 3.33 -7.31
C ILE A 153 0.18 2.29 -8.06
N TYR A 154 1.48 2.25 -7.78
CA TYR A 154 2.40 1.27 -8.37
C TYR A 154 2.72 0.15 -7.38
N LEU A 155 2.20 -1.04 -7.60
CA LEU A 155 2.48 -2.20 -6.75
C LEU A 155 3.62 -3.04 -7.34
N LEU A 156 4.55 -3.46 -6.47
CA LEU A 156 5.46 -4.58 -6.75
C LEU A 156 5.00 -5.79 -5.93
N LEU A 157 4.58 -6.84 -6.63
CA LEU A 157 4.12 -8.09 -6.03
C LEU A 157 5.18 -9.15 -6.21
N SER A 158 5.77 -9.64 -5.12
CA SER A 158 6.84 -10.63 -5.20
C SER A 158 6.31 -12.07 -5.25
N SER A 159 7.02 -12.94 -5.94
CA SER A 159 6.82 -14.40 -5.89
C SER A 159 7.35 -14.98 -4.57
N SER A 160 6.92 -16.20 -4.22
CA SER A 160 7.14 -16.79 -2.88
C SER A 160 8.60 -17.05 -2.50
N ASP A 161 9.49 -17.19 -3.48
CA ASP A 161 10.92 -17.40 -3.24
C ASP A 161 11.66 -16.09 -2.92
N VAL A 162 11.06 -14.93 -3.19
CA VAL A 162 11.66 -13.61 -2.95
C VAL A 162 11.59 -13.23 -1.48
N LYS A 163 12.63 -12.55 -1.00
CA LYS A 163 12.75 -11.92 0.32
C LYS A 163 12.85 -10.42 0.13
N GLU A 164 12.49 -9.67 1.16
CA GLU A 164 12.57 -8.21 1.14
C GLU A 164 12.94 -7.73 2.54
N ASN A 165 13.94 -6.84 2.61
CA ASN A 165 14.39 -6.19 3.82
C ASN A 165 14.29 -4.68 3.62
N TYR A 166 13.23 -4.07 4.15
CA TYR A 166 13.02 -2.63 4.02
C TYR A 166 14.08 -1.86 4.81
N THR A 167 14.38 -2.32 6.03
CA THR A 167 15.53 -1.87 6.84
C THR A 167 16.31 -3.07 7.37
N THR A 168 17.37 -2.83 8.15
CA THR A 168 18.11 -3.89 8.86
C THR A 168 17.28 -4.61 9.92
N THR A 169 16.16 -4.01 10.35
CA THR A 169 15.28 -4.54 11.41
C THR A 169 13.84 -4.79 10.94
N SER A 170 13.49 -4.37 9.72
CA SER A 170 12.16 -4.53 9.13
C SER A 170 12.25 -5.35 7.85
N SER A 171 11.56 -6.50 7.81
CA SER A 171 11.55 -7.39 6.64
C SER A 171 10.20 -8.08 6.42
N PHE A 172 9.93 -8.43 5.17
CA PHE A 172 8.78 -9.25 4.79
C PHE A 172 8.76 -10.56 5.61
N CYS A 173 7.56 -10.99 6.02
CA CYS A 173 7.27 -12.12 6.92
C CYS A 173 7.61 -11.92 8.40
N ASN A 174 8.57 -11.05 8.72
CA ASN A 174 8.99 -10.80 10.10
C ASN A 174 8.45 -9.51 10.68
N SER A 175 8.10 -8.54 9.84
CA SER A 175 7.62 -7.23 10.27
C SER A 175 6.30 -6.86 9.59
N TYR A 176 6.07 -7.33 8.36
CA TYR A 176 4.90 -7.02 7.55
C TYR A 176 4.63 -8.08 6.49
N CYS A 177 3.44 -7.98 5.89
CA CYS A 177 3.00 -8.73 4.71
C CYS A 177 2.93 -7.84 3.45
N GLY A 178 2.66 -6.55 3.67
CA GLY A 178 2.71 -5.51 2.67
C GLY A 178 3.02 -4.16 3.32
N TYR A 179 3.25 -3.16 2.49
CA TYR A 179 3.23 -1.75 2.88
C TYR A 179 3.00 -0.89 1.64
N HIS A 180 2.49 0.32 1.83
CA HIS A 180 2.53 1.37 0.83
C HIS A 180 3.40 2.55 1.30
N SER A 181 3.92 3.33 0.36
CA SER A 181 4.78 4.47 0.63
C SER A 181 4.91 5.35 -0.61
N THR A 182 5.82 6.31 -0.57
CA THR A 182 6.12 7.19 -1.70
C THR A 182 7.60 7.25 -2.01
N PHE A 183 7.94 7.58 -3.25
CA PHE A 183 9.30 7.92 -3.63
C PHE A 183 9.32 9.10 -4.60
N SER A 184 10.44 9.83 -4.61
CA SER A 184 10.64 10.97 -5.51
C SER A 184 11.70 10.69 -6.56
N ARG A 185 11.47 11.19 -7.78
CA ARG A 185 12.46 11.24 -8.86
C ARG A 185 12.35 12.62 -9.53
N GLY A 186 13.36 13.47 -9.30
CA GLY A 186 13.28 14.88 -9.65
C GLY A 186 12.14 15.58 -8.90
N THR A 187 11.27 16.27 -9.63
CA THR A 187 10.09 16.96 -9.06
C THR A 187 8.85 16.08 -8.94
N SER A 188 8.89 14.85 -9.47
CA SER A 188 7.77 13.91 -9.41
C SER A 188 7.83 13.08 -8.13
N LYS A 189 6.67 12.93 -7.49
CA LYS A 189 6.44 12.02 -6.35
C LYS A 189 5.46 10.93 -6.79
N TYR A 190 5.80 9.68 -6.49
CA TYR A 190 5.05 8.49 -6.88
C TYR A 190 4.54 7.75 -5.65
N ILE A 191 3.36 7.14 -5.78
CA ILE A 191 2.74 6.29 -4.74
C ILE A 191 3.02 4.85 -5.12
N TYR A 192 3.58 4.07 -4.20
CA TYR A 192 3.91 2.68 -4.47
C TYR A 192 3.60 1.79 -3.28
N GLY A 193 3.55 0.49 -3.54
CA GLY A 193 3.49 -0.52 -2.48
C GLY A 193 4.27 -1.76 -2.82
N PHE A 194 4.67 -2.49 -1.78
CA PHE A 194 5.25 -3.81 -1.87
C PHE A 194 4.34 -4.79 -1.15
N ILE A 195 4.02 -5.91 -1.79
CA ILE A 195 3.36 -7.03 -1.12
C ILE A 195 4.12 -8.30 -1.46
N GLY A 196 4.53 -9.02 -0.42
CA GLY A 196 5.23 -10.29 -0.57
C GLY A 196 4.26 -11.46 -0.60
N ASN A 197 4.56 -12.52 -1.37
CA ASN A 197 3.69 -13.70 -1.43
C ASN A 197 3.65 -14.48 -0.11
N PRO A 198 2.49 -14.50 0.60
CA PRO A 198 2.35 -15.15 1.90
C PRO A 198 2.66 -16.63 1.92
N GLN A 199 2.73 -17.35 0.80
CA GLN A 199 3.15 -18.76 0.76
C GLN A 199 4.48 -18.98 1.51
N LYS A 200 5.37 -17.98 1.52
CA LYS A 200 6.64 -18.00 2.26
C LYS A 200 6.47 -18.07 3.79
N CYS A 201 5.40 -17.50 4.32
CA CYS A 201 5.14 -17.31 5.74
C CYS A 201 3.64 -17.28 6.03
N ILE A 202 2.94 -18.31 5.56
CA ILE A 202 1.48 -18.30 5.47
C ILE A 202 0.80 -18.11 6.82
N ASN A 203 1.45 -18.56 7.90
CA ASN A 203 0.92 -18.41 9.26
C ASN A 203 0.98 -16.98 9.79
N SER A 204 1.88 -16.14 9.28
CA SER A 204 2.04 -14.74 9.69
C SER A 204 1.24 -13.77 8.82
N CYS A 205 0.97 -14.15 7.57
CA CYS A 205 0.35 -13.28 6.56
C CYS A 205 -0.98 -13.82 6.03
N SER A 206 -1.57 -14.81 6.71
CA SER A 206 -2.90 -15.30 6.41
C SER A 206 -3.59 -15.85 7.66
N VAL A 207 -4.83 -15.42 7.86
CA VAL A 207 -5.73 -15.98 8.88
C VAL A 207 -6.63 -17.05 8.24
N TYR A 208 -7.36 -16.68 7.19
CA TYR A 208 -8.42 -17.53 6.61
C TYR A 208 -8.02 -18.27 5.33
N ASN A 209 -7.23 -17.65 4.44
CA ASN A 209 -6.91 -18.29 3.14
C ASN A 209 -6.05 -19.55 3.27
N LYS A 210 -5.34 -19.72 4.39
CA LYS A 210 -4.66 -20.97 4.73
C LYS A 210 -5.60 -22.14 5.05
N LEU A 211 -6.86 -21.85 5.39
CA LEU A 211 -7.89 -22.85 5.67
C LEU A 211 -8.72 -23.14 4.41
N VAL A 212 -9.09 -22.08 3.68
CA VAL A 212 -9.89 -22.16 2.46
C VAL A 212 -9.33 -21.19 1.43
N SER A 213 -8.83 -21.72 0.33
CA SER A 213 -8.28 -20.96 -0.81
C SER A 213 -9.28 -20.99 -1.97
N PRO A 214 -9.98 -19.86 -2.26
CA PRO A 214 -11.01 -19.81 -3.29
C PRO A 214 -10.53 -20.18 -4.70
N ASN A 215 -9.25 -19.94 -5.02
CA ASN A 215 -8.67 -20.20 -6.33
C ASN A 215 -7.72 -21.40 -6.35
N GLY A 216 -7.58 -22.12 -5.22
CA GLY A 216 -6.64 -23.24 -5.08
C GLY A 216 -5.16 -22.83 -5.02
N ASP A 217 -4.85 -21.53 -5.02
CA ASP A 217 -3.52 -20.97 -4.77
C ASP A 217 -3.52 -20.21 -3.44
N VAL A 218 -3.15 -20.91 -2.37
CA VAL A 218 -3.15 -20.38 -0.99
C VAL A 218 -2.29 -19.12 -0.87
N GLY A 219 -1.16 -19.07 -1.59
CA GLY A 219 -0.25 -17.94 -1.55
C GLY A 219 -0.86 -16.68 -2.15
N VAL A 220 -1.36 -16.78 -3.39
CA VAL A 220 -1.99 -15.65 -4.07
C VAL A 220 -3.29 -15.24 -3.40
N ASP A 221 -4.12 -16.19 -2.97
CA ASP A 221 -5.37 -15.88 -2.28
C ASP A 221 -5.13 -15.13 -0.97
N ALA A 222 -4.13 -15.55 -0.19
CA ALA A 222 -3.72 -14.83 1.00
C ALA A 222 -3.18 -13.43 0.69
N MET A 223 -2.48 -13.26 -0.44
CA MET A 223 -1.92 -11.97 -0.87
C MET A 223 -3.00 -10.91 -1.16
N LEU A 224 -4.20 -11.32 -1.59
CA LEU A 224 -5.26 -10.38 -1.94
C LEU A 224 -5.70 -9.51 -0.76
N THR A 225 -5.55 -10.00 0.48
CA THR A 225 -5.87 -9.23 1.69
C THR A 225 -4.93 -8.03 1.89
N PRO A 226 -3.59 -8.20 1.99
CA PRO A 226 -2.67 -7.07 1.98
C PRO A 226 -2.83 -6.18 0.74
N VAL A 227 -3.04 -6.74 -0.45
CA VAL A 227 -3.25 -5.91 -1.65
C VAL A 227 -4.45 -4.97 -1.48
N ALA A 228 -5.56 -5.44 -0.93
CA ALA A 228 -6.72 -4.59 -0.66
C ALA A 228 -6.43 -3.53 0.41
N HIS A 229 -5.79 -3.95 1.51
CA HIS A 229 -5.37 -3.09 2.62
C HIS A 229 -4.50 -1.93 2.13
N GLU A 230 -3.39 -2.24 1.46
CA GLU A 230 -2.45 -1.23 0.98
C GLU A 230 -3.07 -0.29 -0.07
N ILE A 231 -4.00 -0.78 -0.90
CA ILE A 231 -4.66 0.06 -1.89
C ILE A 231 -5.57 1.10 -1.23
N VAL A 232 -6.39 0.72 -0.25
CA VAL A 232 -7.34 1.67 0.37
C VAL A 232 -6.62 2.67 1.26
N GLU A 233 -5.53 2.26 1.92
CA GLU A 233 -4.67 3.18 2.66
C GLU A 233 -3.95 4.14 1.73
N ALA A 234 -3.37 3.66 0.62
CA ALA A 234 -2.78 4.54 -0.39
C ALA A 234 -3.79 5.50 -1.05
N MET A 235 -5.08 5.16 -1.07
CA MET A 235 -6.12 6.05 -1.58
C MET A 235 -6.50 7.14 -0.59
N SER A 236 -6.70 6.77 0.67
CA SER A 236 -7.10 7.68 1.74
C SER A 236 -5.93 8.51 2.29
N ASP A 237 -4.70 7.99 2.22
CA ASP A 237 -3.47 8.64 2.66
C ASP A 237 -2.27 8.40 1.72
N PRO A 238 -2.34 8.85 0.45
CA PRO A 238 -1.31 8.57 -0.56
C PRO A 238 0.10 9.05 -0.18
N TRP A 239 0.22 10.07 0.66
CA TRP A 239 1.48 10.71 1.02
C TRP A 239 1.87 10.51 2.48
N LEU A 240 1.20 9.60 3.19
CA LEU A 240 1.40 9.29 4.62
C LEU A 240 1.22 10.54 5.51
N ASN A 241 0.36 11.45 5.07
CA ASN A 241 0.09 12.71 5.73
C ASN A 241 -1.39 13.17 5.75
N ALA A 242 -2.36 12.36 5.31
CA ALA A 242 -3.79 12.67 5.28
C ALA A 242 -4.61 12.01 6.42
N TRP A 243 -5.23 10.85 6.19
CA TRP A 243 -6.18 10.21 7.11
C TRP A 243 -5.51 9.13 7.98
N ARG A 244 -5.12 9.51 9.20
CA ARG A 244 -4.58 8.57 10.20
C ARG A 244 -4.92 8.99 11.62
N ASP A 245 -4.72 8.07 12.57
CA ASP A 245 -4.78 8.38 13.99
C ASP A 245 -3.43 8.92 14.53
N ILE A 246 -3.38 9.22 15.82
CA ILE A 246 -2.15 9.73 16.47
C ILE A 246 -0.99 8.72 16.49
N ASN A 247 -1.28 7.42 16.36
CA ASN A 247 -0.29 6.34 16.28
C ASN A 247 0.07 6.01 14.82
N GLN A 248 -0.42 6.80 13.87
CA GLN A 248 -0.24 6.61 12.43
C GLN A 248 -0.97 5.39 11.86
N ASN A 249 -1.97 4.84 12.58
CA ASN A 249 -2.82 3.81 12.01
C ASN A 249 -3.80 4.46 11.02
N GLU A 250 -3.89 3.88 9.83
CA GLU A 250 -4.73 4.34 8.74
C GLU A 250 -6.08 3.59 8.74
N ASN A 251 -6.85 3.69 7.66
CA ASN A 251 -8.21 3.18 7.63
C ASN A 251 -8.31 1.66 7.65
N ALA A 252 -7.39 0.93 7.01
CA ALA A 252 -7.44 -0.53 6.99
C ALA A 252 -6.77 -1.17 8.22
N ASP A 253 -6.03 -0.39 9.02
CA ASP A 253 -5.54 -0.75 10.35
C ASP A 253 -6.63 -0.76 11.45
N LYS A 254 -7.80 -0.15 11.20
CA LYS A 254 -8.87 -0.04 12.20
C LYS A 254 -9.74 -1.28 12.25
N TRP A 255 -10.13 -1.63 13.49
CA TRP A 255 -10.92 -2.80 13.86
C TRP A 255 -12.32 -2.37 14.30
#